data_AF-A0A6P8K2M1-F1
#
_entry.id   AF-A0A6P8K2M1-F1
#
_cell.length_a   1.000
_cell.length_b   1.000
_cell.length_c   1.000
_cell.angle_alpha   90.00
_cell.angle_beta   90.00
_cell.angle_gamma   90.00
#
_symmetry.space_group_name_H-M   'P 1'
#
loop_
_entity.id
_entity.type
_entity.pdbx_description
1 polymer ?
#
loop_
_entity_poly.entity_id
_entity_poly.type
_entity_poly.pdbx_seq_one_letter_code
_entity_poly.pdbx_strand_id
1 'polypeptide(L)'
;MNVGKISVVTRLPALRSCAQYSSAAKAELPASLVGDEDVEPTYPQTVDKSGLQPQHKNVLLNKLPYQEPHSWIHLTEKYQRQAFGRYGAQSNVNPKICFDSHGEKDSRQVMQLETLIKMLEKNSSQKAEELARINAREGDIAKKMEKLTQWKADLHAKIAKREADAAAAIQRKERLVEEVRRHFGFKVDTRDDRFKEMLEQKEKEDKRKQKEAKRKAKEEKMMAKLVEKASA
;
A
#
# COMPACT_ATOMS: atom_id res chain seq x y z
N MET A 1 51.79 -37.92 -19.82
CA MET A 1 51.71 -38.70 -21.07
C MET A 1 50.84 -37.94 -22.06
N ASN A 2 51.44 -37.64 -23.22
CA ASN A 2 50.90 -37.15 -24.50
C ASN A 2 49.67 -36.24 -24.55
N VAL A 3 49.96 -34.96 -24.78
CA VAL A 3 49.09 -34.02 -25.50
C VAL A 3 49.06 -34.39 -27.00
N GLY A 4 48.00 -35.09 -27.42
CA GLY A 4 47.77 -35.47 -28.82
C GLY A 4 47.37 -34.26 -29.66
N LYS A 5 48.20 -33.93 -30.65
CA LYS A 5 47.97 -32.90 -31.68
C LYS A 5 46.74 -33.28 -32.53
N ILE A 6 45.71 -32.44 -32.54
CA ILE A 6 44.55 -32.58 -33.43
C ILE A 6 44.92 -31.97 -34.78
N SER A 7 45.06 -32.82 -35.80
CA SER A 7 45.26 -32.43 -37.18
C SER A 7 43.96 -31.88 -37.77
N VAL A 8 43.92 -30.60 -38.11
CA VAL A 8 42.81 -29.99 -38.84
C VAL A 8 43.00 -30.28 -40.32
N VAL A 9 42.24 -31.25 -40.85
CA VAL A 9 42.10 -31.45 -42.30
C VAL A 9 40.94 -30.57 -42.76
N THR A 10 41.27 -29.41 -43.31
CA THR A 10 40.35 -28.57 -44.07
C THR A 10 39.94 -29.30 -45.35
N ARG A 11 38.75 -29.91 -45.36
CA ARG A 11 38.10 -30.31 -46.61
C ARG A 11 37.55 -29.04 -47.28
N LEU A 12 38.17 -28.65 -48.39
CA LEU A 12 37.66 -27.63 -49.30
C LEU A 12 36.25 -28.02 -49.78
N PRO A 13 35.29 -27.09 -49.87
CA PRO A 13 34.01 -27.39 -50.48
C PRO A 13 34.21 -27.57 -51.99
N ALA A 14 33.76 -28.73 -52.50
CA ALA A 14 33.68 -28.96 -53.94
C ALA A 14 32.88 -27.84 -54.59
N LEU A 15 33.50 -27.19 -55.57
CA LEU A 15 32.92 -26.17 -56.41
C LEU A 15 31.60 -26.71 -57.00
N ARG A 16 30.48 -26.09 -56.61
CA ARG A 16 29.21 -26.29 -57.29
C ARG A 16 29.36 -25.75 -58.70
N SER A 17 29.34 -26.63 -59.68
CA SER A 17 29.21 -26.27 -61.09
C SER A 17 27.94 -25.43 -61.25
N CYS A 18 28.11 -24.14 -61.50
CA CYS A 18 27.07 -23.26 -61.98
C CYS A 18 26.66 -23.76 -63.37
N ALA A 19 25.63 -24.60 -63.43
CA ALA A 19 25.00 -24.96 -64.69
C ALA A 19 24.18 -23.75 -65.15
N GLN A 20 24.84 -22.86 -65.87
CA GLN A 20 24.18 -21.92 -66.77
C GLN A 20 23.47 -22.75 -67.85
N TYR A 21 22.16 -22.90 -67.75
CA TYR A 21 21.37 -23.32 -68.91
C TYR A 21 20.70 -22.09 -69.50
N SER A 22 21.42 -21.53 -70.46
CA SER A 22 20.93 -20.68 -71.51
C SER A 22 19.79 -21.37 -72.26
N SER A 23 18.74 -20.60 -72.54
CA SER A 23 17.73 -20.92 -73.54
C SER A 23 18.36 -21.18 -74.92
N ALA A 24 17.75 -22.09 -75.67
CA ALA A 24 17.93 -22.37 -77.10
C ALA A 24 18.98 -23.41 -77.50
N ALA A 25 18.49 -24.61 -77.86
CA ALA A 25 18.67 -25.19 -79.20
C ALA A 25 17.85 -26.48 -79.30
N LYS A 26 16.81 -26.48 -80.15
CA LYS A 26 16.26 -27.71 -80.73
C LYS A 26 17.32 -28.25 -81.68
N ALA A 27 18.00 -29.33 -81.32
CA ALA A 27 18.79 -30.13 -82.23
C ALA A 27 18.09 -31.47 -82.38
N GLU A 28 17.57 -31.73 -83.57
CA GLU A 28 16.93 -33.00 -83.92
C GLU A 28 17.97 -34.12 -83.90
N LEU A 29 17.66 -35.21 -83.20
CA LEU A 29 18.46 -36.43 -83.20
C LEU A 29 17.84 -37.44 -84.20
N PRO A 30 18.65 -38.18 -84.96
CA PRO A 30 18.17 -39.09 -85.99
C PRO A 30 17.43 -40.29 -85.38
N ALA A 31 16.27 -40.59 -85.95
CA ALA A 31 15.46 -41.75 -85.64
C ALA A 31 16.13 -43.03 -86.18
N SER A 32 16.68 -43.87 -85.29
CA SER A 32 16.74 -45.34 -85.45
C SER A 32 17.53 -46.01 -84.33
N LEU A 33 16.85 -46.36 -83.23
CA LEU A 33 17.09 -47.62 -82.53
C LEU A 33 15.88 -47.95 -81.64
N VAL A 34 14.96 -48.74 -82.20
CA VAL A 34 13.88 -49.39 -81.45
C VAL A 34 14.48 -50.59 -80.75
N GLY A 35 14.49 -50.55 -79.42
CA GLY A 35 14.66 -51.70 -78.53
C GLY A 35 13.66 -51.54 -77.40
N ASP A 36 12.63 -52.38 -77.41
CA ASP A 36 11.54 -52.38 -76.44
C ASP A 36 12.04 -52.88 -75.09
N GLU A 37 12.36 -51.95 -74.19
CA GLU A 37 12.42 -52.20 -72.75
C GLU A 37 11.48 -51.20 -72.08
N ASP A 38 10.63 -51.69 -71.17
CA ASP A 38 9.65 -50.91 -70.41
C ASP A 38 10.34 -49.86 -69.54
N VAL A 39 10.67 -48.71 -70.13
CA VAL A 39 11.20 -47.54 -69.41
C VAL A 39 10.01 -46.82 -68.78
N GLU A 40 9.66 -47.24 -67.56
CA GLU A 40 8.79 -46.48 -66.65
C GLU A 40 9.23 -45.01 -66.63
N PRO A 41 8.34 -44.03 -66.88
CA PRO A 41 8.70 -42.63 -66.90
C PRO A 41 9.21 -42.22 -65.51
N THR A 42 10.52 -42.02 -65.40
CA THR A 42 11.15 -41.54 -64.18
C THR A 42 10.76 -40.08 -63.99
N TYR A 43 9.67 -39.81 -63.28
CA TYR A 43 9.26 -38.45 -62.94
C TYR A 43 10.38 -37.75 -62.16
N PRO A 44 10.68 -36.46 -62.46
CA PRO A 44 11.70 -35.73 -61.74
C PRO A 44 11.29 -35.64 -60.26
N GLN A 45 12.13 -36.18 -59.37
CA GLN A 45 11.92 -36.07 -57.93
C GLN A 45 11.74 -34.58 -57.57
N THR A 46 10.69 -34.28 -56.81
CA THR A 46 10.38 -32.91 -56.41
C THR A 46 11.51 -32.37 -55.55
N VAL A 47 12.36 -31.53 -56.13
CA VAL A 47 13.47 -30.90 -55.40
C VAL A 47 12.92 -29.77 -54.55
N ASP A 48 13.25 -29.77 -53.27
CA ASP A 48 12.85 -28.72 -52.35
C ASP A 48 13.55 -27.39 -52.72
N LYS A 49 12.75 -26.40 -53.13
CA LYS A 49 13.24 -25.05 -53.49
C LYS A 49 13.20 -24.07 -52.32
N SER A 50 12.65 -24.46 -51.16
CA SER A 50 12.41 -23.54 -50.04
C SER A 50 13.71 -23.05 -49.38
N GLY A 51 14.83 -23.76 -49.56
CA GLY A 51 16.09 -23.47 -48.88
C GLY A 51 16.01 -23.62 -47.36
N LEU A 52 14.89 -24.11 -46.84
CA LEU A 52 14.61 -24.19 -45.42
C LEU A 52 15.14 -25.51 -44.87
N GLN A 53 15.65 -25.46 -43.64
CA GLN A 53 16.08 -26.68 -42.95
C GLN A 53 14.88 -27.62 -42.73
N PRO A 54 15.07 -28.96 -42.79
CA PRO A 54 13.96 -29.92 -42.67
C PRO A 54 13.11 -29.71 -41.41
N GLN A 55 13.72 -29.30 -40.29
CA GLN A 55 13.02 -29.09 -39.02
C GLN A 55 12.09 -27.88 -39.10
N HIS A 56 12.56 -26.76 -39.67
CA HIS A 56 11.74 -25.57 -39.86
C HIS A 56 10.63 -25.79 -40.89
N LYS A 57 10.89 -26.60 -41.91
CA LYS A 57 9.86 -27.05 -42.86
C LYS A 57 8.79 -27.89 -42.17
N ASN A 58 9.19 -28.81 -41.29
CA ASN A 58 8.26 -29.61 -40.52
C ASN A 58 7.39 -28.75 -39.59
N VAL A 59 7.96 -27.72 -38.94
CA VAL A 59 7.16 -26.75 -38.16
C VAL A 59 6.09 -26.09 -39.05
N LEU A 60 6.46 -25.63 -40.24
CA LEU A 60 5.52 -24.99 -41.17
C LEU A 60 4.39 -25.96 -41.60
N LEU A 61 4.73 -27.23 -41.79
CA LEU A 61 3.79 -28.29 -42.18
C LEU A 61 3.03 -28.90 -40.99
N ASN A 62 3.14 -28.34 -39.78
CA ASN A 62 2.57 -28.89 -38.54
C ASN A 62 2.96 -30.35 -38.29
N LYS A 63 4.18 -30.74 -38.69
CA LYS A 63 4.79 -32.04 -38.42
C LYS A 63 5.86 -31.89 -37.33
N LEU A 64 6.20 -33.02 -36.71
CA LEU A 64 7.22 -33.05 -35.67
C LEU A 64 8.57 -32.56 -36.22
N PRO A 65 9.17 -31.50 -35.63
CA PRO A 65 10.38 -30.90 -36.17
C PRO A 65 11.63 -31.75 -35.95
N TYR A 66 11.73 -32.43 -34.81
CA TYR A 66 12.88 -33.25 -34.44
C TYR A 66 12.40 -34.67 -34.12
N GLN A 67 12.97 -35.67 -34.81
CA GLN A 67 12.75 -37.08 -34.49
C GLN A 67 13.60 -37.52 -33.30
N GLU A 68 14.82 -37.00 -33.21
CA GLU A 68 15.76 -37.25 -32.10
C GLU A 68 16.04 -35.96 -31.31
N PRO A 69 16.28 -36.05 -29.99
CA PRO A 69 16.58 -34.90 -29.15
C PRO A 69 17.96 -34.34 -29.49
N HIS A 70 17.99 -33.17 -30.14
CA HIS A 70 19.24 -32.50 -30.52
C HIS A 70 19.80 -31.57 -29.42
N SER A 71 18.96 -31.16 -28.48
CA SER A 71 19.34 -30.29 -27.36
C SER A 71 18.82 -30.84 -26.03
N TRP A 72 19.47 -30.47 -24.94
CA TRP A 72 19.03 -30.83 -23.58
C TRP A 72 17.60 -30.35 -23.28
N ILE A 73 17.16 -29.27 -23.92
CA ILE A 73 15.81 -28.74 -23.77
C ILE A 73 14.78 -29.76 -24.26
N HIS A 74 15.08 -30.52 -25.31
CA HIS A 74 14.17 -31.53 -25.85
C HIS A 74 13.97 -32.71 -24.90
N LEU A 75 14.91 -32.91 -23.97
CA LEU A 75 14.83 -33.91 -22.91
C LEU A 75 14.00 -33.44 -21.71
N THR A 76 13.71 -32.14 -21.60
CA THR A 76 12.88 -31.62 -20.51
C THR A 76 11.43 -32.03 -20.65
N GLU A 77 10.77 -32.33 -19.53
CA GLU A 77 9.34 -32.67 -19.52
C GLU A 77 8.49 -31.54 -20.13
N LYS A 78 8.86 -30.27 -19.88
CA LYS A 78 8.15 -29.11 -20.42
C LYS A 78 8.09 -29.14 -21.95
N TYR A 79 9.21 -29.40 -22.62
CA TYR A 79 9.25 -29.49 -24.08
C TYR A 79 8.45 -30.68 -24.59
N GLN A 80 8.59 -31.84 -23.92
CA GLN A 80 7.86 -33.06 -24.26
C GLN A 80 6.34 -32.88 -24.13
N ARG A 81 5.86 -32.23 -23.06
CA ARG A 81 4.45 -31.85 -22.89
C ARG A 81 3.98 -30.92 -24.00
N GLN A 82 4.80 -29.94 -24.39
CA GLN A 82 4.47 -29.01 -25.48
C GLN A 82 4.42 -29.69 -26.85
N ALA A 83 5.38 -30.58 -27.14
CA ALA A 83 5.42 -31.35 -28.38
C ALA A 83 4.21 -32.30 -28.47
N PHE A 84 3.87 -32.98 -27.37
CA PHE A 84 2.67 -33.81 -27.29
C PHE A 84 1.38 -32.99 -27.43
N GLY A 85 1.30 -31.81 -26.83
CA GLY A 85 0.13 -30.93 -26.97
C GLY A 85 -0.07 -30.39 -28.39
N ARG A 86 1.01 -30.19 -29.16
CA ARG A 86 0.95 -29.68 -30.54
C ARG A 86 0.75 -30.76 -31.60
N TYR A 87 1.44 -31.89 -31.45
CA TYR A 87 1.49 -32.95 -32.48
C TYR A 87 0.79 -34.25 -32.05
N GLY A 88 0.32 -34.34 -30.81
CA GLY A 88 -0.38 -35.50 -30.27
C GLY A 88 0.48 -36.76 -30.27
N ALA A 89 -0.14 -37.90 -30.58
CA ALA A 89 0.51 -39.20 -30.62
C ALA A 89 1.66 -39.29 -31.65
N GLN A 90 1.69 -38.44 -32.66
CA GLN A 90 2.78 -38.39 -33.65
C GLN A 90 4.12 -37.99 -33.05
N SER A 91 4.12 -37.38 -31.86
CA SER A 91 5.33 -37.00 -31.13
C SER A 91 6.06 -38.19 -30.47
N ASN A 92 5.43 -39.37 -30.38
CA ASN A 92 5.97 -40.55 -29.69
C ASN A 92 6.38 -40.29 -28.22
N VAL A 93 5.85 -39.24 -27.60
CA VAL A 93 6.05 -38.92 -26.18
C VAL A 93 5.03 -39.67 -25.33
N ASN A 94 5.47 -40.21 -24.19
CA ASN A 94 4.57 -40.86 -23.23
C ASN A 94 3.56 -39.86 -22.64
N PRO A 95 2.24 -40.06 -22.81
CA PRO A 95 1.22 -39.10 -22.34
C PRO A 95 1.18 -38.94 -20.82
N LYS A 96 1.74 -39.91 -20.07
CA LYS A 96 1.88 -39.84 -18.60
C LYS A 96 2.63 -38.59 -18.14
N ILE A 97 3.56 -38.08 -18.96
CA ILE A 97 4.36 -36.89 -18.64
C ILE A 97 3.48 -35.64 -18.52
N CYS A 98 2.31 -35.60 -19.18
CA CYS A 98 1.38 -34.46 -19.08
C CYS A 98 0.69 -34.35 -17.72
N PHE A 99 0.67 -35.43 -16.95
CA PHE A 99 0.14 -35.44 -15.59
C PHE A 99 1.28 -35.25 -14.59
N ASP A 100 1.02 -34.51 -13.52
CA ASP A 100 2.02 -34.29 -12.48
C ASP A 100 2.49 -35.65 -11.93
N SER A 101 3.79 -35.92 -12.06
CA SER A 101 4.43 -37.09 -11.45
C SER A 101 4.37 -36.97 -9.93
N HIS A 102 4.39 -38.11 -9.23
CA HIS A 102 4.00 -38.25 -7.82
C HIS A 102 4.71 -37.32 -6.80
N GLY A 103 5.78 -36.59 -7.16
CA GLY A 103 6.52 -35.70 -6.26
C GLY A 103 6.29 -34.18 -6.43
N GLU A 104 5.56 -33.70 -7.47
CA GLU A 104 5.37 -32.25 -7.68
C GLU A 104 4.13 -31.69 -6.96
N LYS A 105 3.29 -32.56 -6.39
CA LYS A 105 2.03 -32.18 -5.73
C LYS A 105 2.25 -31.48 -4.39
N ASP A 106 3.33 -31.82 -3.69
CA ASP A 106 3.56 -31.39 -2.31
C ASP A 106 3.83 -29.88 -2.23
N SER A 107 4.53 -29.30 -3.20
CA SER A 107 4.80 -27.85 -3.23
C SER A 107 3.56 -27.01 -3.56
N ARG A 108 2.63 -27.54 -4.38
CA ARG A 108 1.38 -26.85 -4.75
C ARG A 108 0.34 -26.88 -3.63
N GLN A 109 0.33 -27.93 -2.79
CA GLN A 109 -0.56 -28.01 -1.63
C GLN A 109 -0.21 -26.97 -0.56
N VAL A 110 1.07 -26.59 -0.41
CA VAL A 110 1.51 -25.55 0.54
C VAL A 110 0.93 -24.16 0.18
N MET A 111 0.55 -23.93 -1.08
CA MET A 111 -0.11 -22.70 -1.51
C MET A 111 -1.65 -22.72 -1.32
N GLN A 112 -2.21 -23.76 -0.69
CA GLN A 112 -3.65 -23.85 -0.50
C GLN A 112 -4.15 -22.70 0.38
N LEU A 113 -4.97 -21.88 -0.26
CA LEU A 113 -5.79 -20.84 0.34
C LEU A 113 -6.50 -21.37 1.60
N GLU A 114 -6.63 -20.52 2.61
CA GLU A 114 -7.29 -20.87 3.85
C GLU A 114 -8.67 -21.49 3.58
N THR A 115 -8.99 -22.58 4.28
CA THR A 115 -10.30 -23.23 4.16
C THR A 115 -11.40 -22.21 4.47
N LEU A 116 -12.51 -22.28 3.74
CA LEU A 116 -13.67 -21.40 3.88
C LEU A 116 -14.09 -21.22 5.36
N ILE A 117 -14.08 -22.32 6.14
CA ILE A 117 -14.41 -22.32 7.57
C ILE A 117 -13.50 -21.37 8.37
N LYS A 118 -12.17 -21.41 8.15
CA LYS A 118 -11.21 -20.54 8.84
C LYS A 118 -11.44 -19.07 8.48
N MET A 119 -11.81 -18.77 7.24
CA MET A 119 -12.14 -17.40 6.84
C MET A 119 -13.42 -16.90 7.52
N LEU A 120 -14.43 -17.74 7.66
CA LEU A 120 -15.67 -17.40 8.39
C LEU A 120 -15.39 -17.14 9.86
N GLU A 121 -14.59 -17.99 10.51
CA GLU A 121 -14.19 -17.80 11.90
C GLU A 121 -13.46 -16.47 12.10
N LYS A 122 -12.48 -16.16 11.24
CA LYS A 122 -11.77 -14.87 11.27
C LYS A 122 -12.71 -13.68 11.05
N ASN A 123 -13.65 -13.78 10.12
CA ASN A 123 -14.60 -12.70 9.85
C ASN A 123 -15.54 -12.50 11.05
N SER A 124 -15.97 -13.59 11.68
CA SER A 124 -16.79 -13.56 12.90
C SER A 124 -16.03 -12.91 14.06
N SER A 125 -14.76 -13.26 14.27
CA SER A 125 -13.96 -12.67 15.36
C SER A 125 -13.71 -11.18 15.12
N GLN A 126 -13.36 -10.78 13.89
CA GLN A 126 -13.16 -9.38 13.52
C GLN A 126 -14.43 -8.54 13.76
N LYS A 127 -15.60 -9.03 13.33
CA LYS A 127 -16.88 -8.35 13.57
C LYS A 127 -17.19 -8.21 15.06
N ALA A 128 -16.91 -9.25 15.86
CA ALA A 128 -17.13 -9.20 17.30
C ALA A 128 -16.22 -8.15 17.98
N GLU A 129 -14.95 -8.08 17.57
CA GLU A 129 -14.01 -7.06 18.06
C GLU A 129 -14.42 -5.64 17.67
N GLU A 130 -14.86 -5.44 16.43
CA GLU A 130 -15.35 -4.14 15.95
C GLU A 130 -16.59 -3.68 16.75
N LEU A 131 -17.55 -4.57 16.95
CA LEU A 131 -18.74 -4.28 17.76
C LEU A 131 -18.37 -3.95 19.21
N ALA A 132 -17.44 -4.70 19.80
CA ALA A 132 -16.95 -4.40 21.15
C ALA A 132 -16.29 -3.02 21.24
N ARG A 133 -15.50 -2.62 20.23
CA ARG A 133 -14.89 -1.27 20.17
C ARG A 133 -15.94 -0.17 20.02
N ILE A 134 -16.94 -0.38 19.18
CA ILE A 134 -18.04 0.57 18.99
C ILE A 134 -18.81 0.74 20.31
N ASN A 135 -19.22 -0.37 20.94
CA ASN A 135 -19.95 -0.34 22.21
C ASN A 135 -19.16 0.35 23.34
N ALA A 136 -17.85 0.08 23.43
CA ALA A 136 -17.00 0.74 24.41
C ALA A 136 -16.95 2.26 24.19
N ARG A 137 -16.78 2.69 22.92
CA ARG A 137 -16.78 4.10 22.53
C ARG A 137 -18.12 4.77 22.84
N GLU A 138 -19.23 4.13 22.51
CA GLU A 138 -20.57 4.65 22.76
C GLU A 138 -20.86 4.77 24.25
N GLY A 139 -20.48 3.75 25.05
CA GLY A 139 -20.59 3.79 26.50
C GLY A 139 -19.79 4.94 27.13
N ASP A 140 -18.59 5.22 26.62
CA ASP A 140 -17.79 6.36 27.09
C ASP A 140 -18.35 7.71 26.68
N ILE A 141 -18.95 7.81 25.49
CA ILE A 141 -19.65 9.02 25.04
C ILE A 141 -20.88 9.27 25.93
N ALA A 142 -21.68 8.25 26.22
CA ALA A 142 -22.86 8.36 27.09
C ALA A 142 -22.48 8.90 28.47
N LYS A 143 -21.46 8.32 29.13
CA LYS A 143 -20.95 8.79 30.43
C LYS A 143 -20.47 10.24 30.40
N LYS A 144 -19.87 10.70 29.29
CA LYS A 144 -19.43 12.09 29.12
C LYS A 144 -20.62 13.03 28.89
N MET A 145 -21.63 12.58 28.15
CA MET A 145 -22.85 13.36 27.91
C MET A 145 -23.65 13.58 29.20
N GLU A 146 -23.70 12.60 30.10
CA GLU A 146 -24.31 12.78 31.43
C GLU A 146 -23.61 13.89 32.24
N LYS A 147 -22.28 13.95 32.20
CA LYS A 147 -21.48 14.96 32.93
C LYS A 147 -21.43 16.33 32.24
N LEU A 148 -21.84 16.41 30.98
CA LEU A 148 -21.72 17.62 30.16
C LEU A 148 -22.58 18.77 30.71
N THR A 149 -23.75 18.47 31.26
CA THR A 149 -24.64 19.48 31.88
C THR A 149 -23.98 20.12 33.08
N GLN A 150 -23.37 19.31 33.96
CA GLN A 150 -22.59 19.78 35.11
C GLN A 150 -21.40 20.64 34.66
N TRP A 151 -20.61 20.17 33.69
CA TRP A 151 -19.44 20.92 33.21
C TRP A 151 -19.81 22.27 32.57
N LYS A 152 -20.94 22.34 31.85
CA LYS A 152 -21.48 23.60 31.34
C LYS A 152 -21.85 24.54 32.48
N ALA A 153 -22.58 24.04 33.49
CA ALA A 153 -22.96 24.85 34.65
C ALA A 153 -21.73 25.39 35.40
N ASP A 154 -20.72 24.55 35.63
CA ASP A 154 -19.47 24.94 36.28
C ASP A 154 -18.70 26.00 35.48
N LEU A 155 -18.69 25.89 34.15
CA LEU A 155 -18.05 26.86 33.26
C LEU A 155 -18.78 28.20 33.28
N HIS A 156 -20.11 28.20 33.15
CA HIS A 156 -20.91 29.41 33.25
C HIS A 156 -20.77 30.07 34.62
N ALA A 157 -20.72 29.30 35.71
CA ALA A 157 -20.48 29.84 37.05
C ALA A 157 -19.10 30.49 37.18
N LYS A 158 -18.06 29.93 36.55
CA LYS A 158 -16.72 30.53 36.51
C LYS A 158 -16.68 31.82 35.70
N ILE A 159 -17.38 31.85 34.56
CA ILE A 159 -17.51 33.06 33.73
C ILE A 159 -18.21 34.16 34.52
N ALA A 160 -19.38 33.87 35.09
CA ALA A 160 -20.15 34.83 35.87
C ALA A 160 -19.36 35.39 37.07
N LYS A 161 -18.58 34.54 37.77
CA LYS A 161 -17.68 35.01 38.84
C LYS A 161 -16.62 35.96 38.33
N ARG A 162 -15.95 35.65 37.22
CA ARG A 162 -14.93 36.51 36.62
C ARG A 162 -15.50 37.84 36.13
N GLU A 163 -16.69 37.81 35.53
CA GLU A 163 -17.39 39.02 35.09
C GLU A 163 -17.79 39.90 36.27
N ALA A 164 -18.33 39.30 37.34
CA ALA A 164 -18.67 40.01 38.57
C ALA A 164 -17.43 40.63 39.24
N ASP A 165 -16.31 39.89 39.31
CA ASP A 165 -15.06 40.39 39.87
C ASP A 165 -14.47 41.54 39.02
N ALA A 166 -14.54 41.42 37.68
CA ALA A 166 -14.12 42.47 36.77
C ALA A 166 -15.00 43.73 36.89
N ALA A 167 -16.32 43.57 36.92
CA ALA A 167 -17.27 44.67 37.11
C ALA A 167 -17.06 45.36 38.47
N ALA A 168 -16.87 44.58 39.55
CA ALA A 168 -16.57 45.13 40.87
C ALA A 168 -15.23 45.87 40.89
N ALA A 169 -14.21 45.38 40.17
CA ALA A 169 -12.94 46.07 40.04
C ALA A 169 -13.06 47.40 39.27
N ILE A 170 -13.85 47.43 38.19
CA ILE A 170 -14.14 48.66 37.43
C ILE A 170 -14.87 49.66 38.34
N GLN A 171 -15.93 49.24 39.03
CA GLN A 171 -16.68 50.11 39.94
C GLN A 171 -15.80 50.65 41.09
N ARG A 172 -14.90 49.84 41.65
CA ARG A 172 -13.96 50.31 42.67
C ARG A 172 -13.00 51.37 42.13
N LYS A 173 -12.45 51.15 40.94
CA LYS A 173 -11.58 52.12 40.27
C LYS A 173 -12.32 53.41 39.93
N GLU A 174 -13.55 53.31 39.43
CA GLU A 174 -14.38 54.47 39.10
C GLU A 174 -14.72 55.30 40.35
N ARG A 175 -15.08 54.66 41.46
CA ARG A 175 -15.30 55.34 42.76
C ARG A 175 -14.04 56.07 43.24
N LEU A 176 -12.88 55.42 43.20
CA LEU A 176 -11.61 56.05 43.58
C LEU A 176 -11.27 57.25 42.68
N VAL A 177 -11.45 57.10 41.38
CA VAL A 177 -11.22 58.18 40.40
C VAL A 177 -12.19 59.35 40.62
N GLU A 178 -13.46 59.08 40.92
CA GLU A 178 -14.45 60.11 41.23
C GLU A 178 -14.13 60.85 42.54
N GLU A 179 -13.75 60.15 43.60
CA GLU A 179 -13.38 60.77 44.87
C GLU A 179 -12.16 61.68 44.72
N VAL A 180 -11.16 61.24 43.96
CA VAL A 180 -9.99 62.05 43.63
C VAL A 180 -10.40 63.27 42.78
N ARG A 181 -11.26 63.10 41.77
CA ARG A 181 -11.81 64.22 40.97
C ARG A 181 -12.59 65.23 41.83
N ARG A 182 -13.37 64.76 42.80
CA ARG A 182 -14.09 65.62 43.76
C ARG A 182 -13.14 66.40 44.65
N HIS A 183 -12.01 65.81 45.05
CA HIS A 183 -10.98 66.49 45.84
C HIS A 183 -10.27 67.62 45.07
N PHE A 184 -10.02 67.44 43.77
CA PHE A 184 -9.37 68.47 42.94
C PHE A 184 -10.35 69.56 42.47
N GLY A 185 -11.62 69.23 42.24
CA GLY A 185 -12.65 70.23 41.89
C GLY A 185 -12.59 70.77 40.45
N PHE A 186 -11.65 70.27 39.63
CA PHE A 186 -11.53 70.54 38.19
C PHE A 186 -11.29 69.23 37.40
N LYS A 187 -11.45 69.25 36.07
CA LYS A 187 -11.19 68.07 35.22
C LYS A 187 -9.69 67.77 35.19
N VAL A 188 -9.25 66.87 36.07
CA VAL A 188 -7.88 66.33 36.09
C VAL A 188 -7.80 65.09 35.20
N ASP A 189 -6.78 65.06 34.34
CA ASP A 189 -6.48 63.92 33.49
C ASP A 189 -5.79 62.80 34.28
N THR A 190 -6.14 61.55 33.98
CA THR A 190 -5.62 60.36 34.69
C THR A 190 -4.14 60.08 34.47
N ARG A 191 -3.50 60.83 33.55
CA ARG A 191 -2.08 60.70 33.22
C ARG A 191 -1.17 61.62 34.03
N ASP A 192 -1.72 62.61 34.73
CA ASP A 192 -0.98 63.58 35.54
C ASP A 192 -0.35 62.90 36.77
N ASP A 193 0.86 63.30 37.14
CA ASP A 193 1.64 62.70 38.23
C ASP A 193 1.05 63.04 39.60
N ARG A 194 0.46 64.24 39.76
CA ARG A 194 -0.26 64.63 40.98
C ARG A 194 -1.51 63.78 41.22
N PHE A 195 -2.16 63.33 40.13
CA PHE A 195 -3.31 62.44 40.20
C PHE A 195 -2.91 61.03 40.63
N LYS A 196 -1.76 60.53 40.14
CA LYS A 196 -1.23 59.22 40.54
C LYS A 196 -0.83 59.19 42.02
N GLU A 197 -0.15 60.21 42.51
CA GLU A 197 0.25 60.30 43.92
C GLU A 197 -0.96 60.29 44.88
N MET A 198 -2.00 61.06 44.56
CA MET A 198 -3.23 61.11 45.36
C MET A 198 -4.06 59.82 45.26
N LEU A 199 -4.11 59.20 44.08
CA LEU A 199 -4.76 57.91 43.90
C LEU A 199 -4.04 56.81 44.70
N GLU A 200 -2.71 56.81 44.70
CA GLU A 200 -1.91 55.87 45.51
C GLU A 200 -2.11 56.07 47.02
N GLN A 201 -2.23 57.31 47.49
CA GLN A 201 -2.51 57.58 48.91
C GLN A 201 -3.89 57.04 49.32
N LYS A 202 -4.93 57.29 48.51
CA LYS A 202 -6.28 56.77 48.74
C LYS A 202 -6.35 55.24 48.63
N GLU A 203 -5.66 54.64 47.68
CA GLU A 203 -5.55 53.17 47.58
C GLU A 203 -4.84 52.56 48.80
N LYS A 204 -3.80 53.22 49.35
CA LYS A 204 -3.12 52.77 50.58
C LYS A 204 -4.04 52.85 51.80
N GLU A 205 -4.87 53.87 51.90
CA GLU A 205 -5.88 54.03 52.96
C GLU A 205 -6.98 52.96 52.86
N ASP A 206 -7.53 52.73 51.67
CA ASP A 206 -8.55 51.70 51.46
C ASP A 206 -8.01 50.29 51.67
N LYS A 207 -6.76 50.04 51.28
CA LYS A 207 -6.08 48.76 51.54
C LYS A 207 -5.85 48.54 53.04
N ARG A 208 -5.61 49.59 53.83
CA ARG A 208 -5.54 49.50 55.30
C ARG A 208 -6.90 49.19 55.90
N LYS A 209 -7.95 49.93 55.51
CA LYS A 209 -9.34 49.68 55.96
C LYS A 209 -9.83 48.28 55.60
N GLN A 210 -9.53 47.78 54.40
CA GLN A 210 -9.88 46.42 53.99
C GLN A 210 -9.13 45.33 54.78
N LYS A 211 -7.87 45.57 55.16
CA LYS A 211 -7.10 44.63 56.00
C LYS A 211 -7.66 44.57 57.41
N GLU A 212 -8.06 45.71 57.98
CA GLU A 212 -8.68 45.79 59.29
C GLU A 212 -10.06 45.13 59.30
N ALA A 213 -10.90 45.38 58.28
CA ALA A 213 -12.18 44.70 58.10
C ALA A 213 -12.01 43.18 57.93
N LYS A 214 -10.97 42.73 57.22
CA LYS A 214 -10.65 41.29 57.10
C LYS A 214 -10.14 40.68 58.40
N ARG A 215 -9.45 41.44 59.26
CA ARG A 215 -9.05 40.97 60.60
C ARG A 215 -10.26 40.80 61.50
N LYS A 216 -11.14 41.81 61.55
CA LYS A 216 -12.41 41.76 62.30
C LYS A 216 -13.33 40.62 61.84
N ALA A 217 -13.52 40.44 60.54
CA ALA A 217 -14.33 39.33 60.01
C ALA A 217 -13.71 37.94 60.27
N LYS A 218 -12.39 37.83 60.45
CA LYS A 218 -11.74 36.59 60.88
C LYS A 218 -11.94 36.35 62.37
N GLU A 219 -11.82 37.39 63.19
CA GLU A 219 -12.07 37.34 64.63
C GLU A 219 -13.53 36.96 64.92
N GLU A 220 -14.50 37.55 64.21
CA GLU A 220 -15.92 37.20 64.31
C GLU A 220 -16.21 35.75 63.90
N LYS A 221 -15.56 35.24 62.83
CA LYS A 221 -15.70 33.84 62.42
C LYS A 221 -15.06 32.87 63.42
N MET A 222 -13.98 33.27 64.10
CA MET A 222 -13.35 32.48 65.14
C MET A 222 -14.21 32.47 66.41
N MET A 223 -14.81 33.60 66.78
CA MET A 223 -15.77 33.69 67.89
C MET A 223 -17.05 32.90 67.61
N ALA A 224 -17.58 32.94 66.38
CA ALA A 224 -18.73 32.12 65.99
C ALA A 224 -18.44 30.62 66.09
N LYS A 225 -17.26 30.18 65.63
CA LYS A 225 -16.81 28.79 65.77
C LYS A 225 -16.54 28.37 67.22
N LEU A 226 -16.15 29.29 68.10
CA LEU A 226 -15.97 29.02 69.53
C LEU A 226 -17.31 28.92 70.27
N VAL A 227 -18.29 29.74 69.90
CA VAL A 227 -19.65 29.68 70.46
C VAL A 227 -20.37 28.40 69.98
N GLU A 228 -20.28 28.05 68.69
CA GLU A 228 -20.86 26.83 68.13
C GLU A 228 -20.27 25.56 68.77
N LYS A 229 -18.98 25.60 69.15
CA LYS A 229 -18.28 24.49 69.82
C LYS A 229 -18.44 24.47 71.34
N ALA A 230 -18.99 25.53 71.93
CA ALA A 230 -19.34 25.61 73.36
C ALA A 230 -20.85 25.33 73.59
N SER A 231 -21.66 25.41 72.53
CA SER A 231 -23.10 25.06 72.53
C SER A 231 -23.38 23.62 72.07
N ALA A 232 -22.35 22.82 71.79
CA ALA A 232 -22.41 21.40 71.47
C ALA A 232 -21.65 20.62 72.55
#